data_AF-A0A9D7T222-F1
#
_entry.id   AF-A0A9D7T222-F1
#
_cell.length_a   1.000
_cell.length_b   1.000
_cell.length_c   1.000
_cell.angle_alpha   90.00
_cell.angle_beta   90.00
_cell.angle_gamma   90.00
#
_symmetry.space_group_name_H-M   'P 1'
#
loop_
_entity.id
_entity.type
_entity.pdbx_description
1 polymer ?
#
loop_
_entity_poly.entity_id
_entity_poly.type
_entity_poly.pdbx_seq_one_letter_code
_entity_poly.pdbx_strand_id
1 'polypeptide(L)'
;MIASVTFRNFKALRNTSLALSPFNLVVGPNGSGKTSLIQALLLLRGLTNLPIKDGHGTSPPFSSPEINFRFNPPFEALEVRMSCSTDFVCDLLKVRTPSPELWSQAMGEIRRIRSYLFDHYAMAEPARCDAEKELSSNGGNLAAVVARWKEFTPSVFDRLEAEFCRFLPEFGGLELVGQADGRVALAARLAERKERILAESMSQGTLYVLATLVLAFDPTPPSIICIEEIDRGIHPRLLREVRDAFYRLSHPESFGEKRAPVQIVATTHSPYLLDLFKDHPEEVVIAQKEGQEARFERLVDRPDFQELLDEGPLGDIWFSGILGGVPEEKFPEERK
;
A
#
# COMPACT_ATOMS: atom_id res chain seq x y z
N MET A 1 -13.59 -2.51 -4.89
CA MET A 1 -12.63 -1.41 -4.63
C MET A 1 -13.33 -0.34 -3.82
N ILE A 2 -12.64 0.33 -2.89
CA ILE A 2 -13.23 1.39 -2.05
C ILE A 2 -13.24 2.68 -2.88
N ALA A 3 -14.39 3.34 -2.96
CA ALA A 3 -14.56 4.61 -3.67
C ALA A 3 -14.11 5.80 -2.82
N SER A 4 -14.45 5.78 -1.54
CA SER A 4 -14.09 6.85 -0.62
C SER A 4 -14.11 6.38 0.82
N VAL A 5 -13.33 7.06 1.65
CA VAL A 5 -13.34 6.92 3.10
C VAL A 5 -13.55 8.28 3.75
N THR A 6 -14.47 8.36 4.72
CA THR A 6 -14.73 9.56 5.51
C THR A 6 -14.44 9.28 6.98
N PHE A 7 -13.68 10.15 7.61
CA PHE A 7 -13.28 10.06 9.00
C PHE A 7 -13.96 11.14 9.83
N ARG A 8 -14.50 10.74 10.98
CA ARG A 8 -14.98 11.65 12.02
C ARG A 8 -14.35 11.27 13.35
N ASN A 9 -13.66 12.22 13.98
CA ASN A 9 -13.00 12.04 15.29
C ASN A 9 -12.11 10.80 15.41
N PHE A 10 -11.50 10.31 14.33
CA PHE A 10 -10.65 9.13 14.34
C PHE A 10 -9.17 9.53 14.42
N LYS A 11 -8.55 9.38 15.59
CA LYS A 11 -7.15 9.81 15.82
C LYS A 11 -6.97 11.30 15.51
N ALA A 12 -6.07 11.69 14.62
CA ALA A 12 -5.92 13.08 14.18
C ALA A 12 -6.97 13.50 13.14
N LEU A 13 -7.71 12.55 12.54
CA LEU A 13 -8.65 12.80 11.45
C LEU A 13 -10.02 13.18 12.03
N ARG A 14 -10.27 14.49 12.18
CA ARG A 14 -11.48 15.02 12.84
C ARG A 14 -12.71 15.06 11.96
N ASN A 15 -12.60 15.59 10.74
CA ASN A 15 -13.69 15.63 9.76
C ASN A 15 -13.08 15.77 8.37
N THR A 16 -12.64 14.65 7.79
CA THR A 16 -12.00 14.65 6.47
C THR A 16 -12.51 13.49 5.65
N SER A 17 -12.60 13.69 4.34
CA SER A 17 -13.02 12.66 3.40
C SER A 17 -11.98 12.55 2.29
N LEU A 18 -11.72 11.32 1.86
CA LEU A 18 -10.78 11.02 0.78
C LEU A 18 -11.49 10.14 -0.25
N ALA A 19 -11.58 10.62 -1.48
CA ALA A 19 -11.89 9.77 -2.63
C ALA A 19 -10.64 8.96 -2.98
N LEU A 20 -10.81 7.67 -3.31
CA LEU A 20 -9.72 6.76 -3.61
C LEU A 20 -9.73 6.37 -5.09
N SER A 21 -8.58 6.52 -5.72
CA SER A 21 -8.28 6.08 -7.08
C SER A 21 -7.77 4.61 -7.07
N PRO A 22 -7.54 3.97 -8.23
CA PRO A 22 -6.88 2.67 -8.30
C PRO A 22 -5.49 2.67 -7.64
N PHE A 23 -4.74 3.78 -7.76
CA PHE A 23 -3.51 4.03 -7.03
C PHE A 23 -3.62 5.33 -6.24
N ASN A 24 -3.13 5.34 -5.00
CA ASN A 24 -3.15 6.51 -4.12
C ASN A 24 -1.76 6.67 -3.47
N LEU A 25 -0.98 7.65 -3.92
CA LEU A 25 0.29 8.04 -3.32
C LEU A 25 0.03 9.10 -2.24
N VAL A 26 0.20 8.74 -0.97
CA VAL A 26 -0.03 9.63 0.16
C VAL A 26 1.29 10.25 0.63
N VAL A 27 1.41 11.56 0.48
CA VAL A 27 2.55 12.38 0.92
C VAL A 27 2.14 13.27 2.10
N GLY A 28 3.08 13.63 2.97
CA GLY A 28 2.77 14.50 4.13
C GLY A 28 3.78 14.36 5.28
N PRO A 29 3.72 15.21 6.32
CA PRO A 29 4.64 15.13 7.45
C PRO A 29 4.30 13.96 8.39
N ASN A 30 5.14 13.74 9.40
CA ASN A 30 4.89 12.72 10.42
C ASN A 30 3.66 13.10 11.27
N GLY A 31 2.78 12.13 11.48
CA GLY A 31 1.53 12.33 12.23
C GLY A 31 0.42 13.04 11.46
N SER A 32 0.51 13.18 10.12
CA SER A 32 -0.58 13.71 9.29
C SER A 32 -1.66 12.67 8.92
N GLY A 33 -1.70 11.53 9.62
CA GLY A 33 -2.75 10.53 9.43
C GLY A 33 -2.50 9.49 8.34
N LYS A 34 -1.37 9.51 7.62
CA LYS A 34 -1.02 8.50 6.59
C LYS A 34 -1.16 7.05 7.08
N THR A 35 -0.50 6.71 8.19
CA THR A 35 -0.63 5.38 8.83
C THR A 35 -2.04 5.15 9.40
N SER A 36 -2.77 6.21 9.78
CA SER A 36 -4.17 6.09 10.24
C SER A 36 -5.12 5.68 9.11
N LEU A 37 -4.88 6.16 7.88
CA LEU A 37 -5.61 5.70 6.69
C LEU A 37 -5.41 4.21 6.45
N ILE A 38 -4.17 3.72 6.50
CA ILE A 38 -3.85 2.29 6.34
C ILE A 38 -4.52 1.47 7.46
N GLN A 39 -4.42 1.93 8.71
CA GLN A 39 -5.05 1.27 9.85
C GLN A 39 -6.57 1.18 9.70
N ALA A 40 -7.24 2.20 9.16
CA ALA A 40 -8.67 2.16 8.91
C ALA A 40 -9.07 1.05 7.93
N LEU A 41 -8.30 0.86 6.86
CA LEU A 41 -8.50 -0.22 5.88
C LEU A 41 -8.28 -1.60 6.51
N LEU A 42 -7.28 -1.73 7.37
CA LEU A 42 -7.02 -2.98 8.11
C LEU A 42 -8.08 -3.27 9.17
N LEU A 43 -8.60 -2.25 9.84
CA LEU A 43 -9.71 -2.39 10.78
C LEU A 43 -10.97 -2.83 10.04
N LEU A 44 -11.27 -2.26 8.87
CA LEU A 44 -12.38 -2.70 8.02
C LEU A 44 -12.25 -4.20 7.71
N ARG A 45 -11.07 -4.66 7.28
CA ARG A 45 -10.77 -6.09 7.09
C ARG A 45 -11.06 -6.90 8.36
N GLY A 46 -10.52 -6.50 9.50
CA GLY A 46 -10.66 -7.24 10.76
C GLY A 46 -12.10 -7.36 11.24
N LEU A 47 -12.90 -6.30 11.09
CA LEU A 47 -14.30 -6.28 11.53
C LEU A 47 -15.24 -7.10 10.65
N THR A 48 -14.88 -7.44 9.41
CA THR A 48 -15.68 -8.39 8.60
C THR A 48 -15.75 -9.82 9.14
N ASN A 49 -15.01 -10.09 10.23
CA ASN A 49 -15.10 -11.35 10.97
C ASN A 49 -16.09 -11.30 12.14
N LEU A 50 -16.66 -10.13 12.46
CA LEU A 50 -17.62 -9.96 13.54
C LEU A 50 -19.08 -10.07 13.04
N PRO A 51 -20.03 -10.51 13.88
CA PRO A 51 -21.44 -10.49 13.54
C PRO A 51 -21.93 -9.06 13.31
N ILE A 52 -22.71 -8.85 12.25
CA ILE A 52 -23.36 -7.57 11.96
C ILE A 52 -24.40 -7.32 13.06
N LYS A 53 -24.35 -6.16 13.71
CA LYS A 53 -25.44 -5.73 14.59
C LYS A 53 -26.42 -4.90 13.76
N ASP A 54 -27.62 -5.44 13.56
CA ASP A 54 -28.75 -4.68 13.01
C ASP A 54 -29.00 -3.46 13.90
N GLY A 55 -28.85 -2.28 13.32
CA GLY A 55 -28.79 -1.02 14.06
C GLY A 55 -30.14 -0.61 14.67
N HIS A 56 -30.51 -1.18 15.80
CA HIS A 56 -31.54 -0.64 16.72
C HIS A 56 -30.95 -0.32 18.10
N GLY A 57 -29.74 0.22 18.12
CA GLY A 57 -29.06 0.74 19.31
C GLY A 57 -28.77 2.23 19.17
N THR A 58 -28.83 2.95 20.29
CA THR A 58 -28.60 4.40 20.40
C THR A 58 -27.42 4.86 19.54
N SER A 59 -27.61 5.94 18.79
CA SER A 59 -26.52 6.60 18.08
C SER A 59 -25.36 6.81 19.06
N PRO A 60 -24.12 6.44 18.70
CA PRO A 60 -22.97 6.75 19.54
C PRO A 60 -22.94 8.27 19.79
N PRO A 61 -22.42 8.74 20.94
CA PRO A 61 -22.30 10.16 21.21
C PRO A 61 -21.59 10.86 20.05
N PHE A 62 -21.96 12.11 19.75
CA PHE A 62 -21.48 12.86 18.59
C PHE A 62 -19.94 13.00 18.54
N SER A 63 -19.26 12.78 19.66
CA SER A 63 -17.80 12.80 19.82
C SER A 63 -17.10 11.46 19.53
N SER A 64 -17.83 10.36 19.34
CA SER A 64 -17.21 9.05 19.09
C SER A 64 -16.52 8.99 17.73
N PRO A 65 -15.37 8.30 17.61
CA PRO A 65 -14.74 8.06 16.32
C PRO A 65 -15.65 7.23 15.39
N GLU A 66 -15.78 7.67 14.14
CA GLU A 66 -16.55 7.02 13.08
C GLU A 66 -15.73 7.02 11.78
N ILE A 67 -15.76 5.89 11.07
CA ILE A 67 -15.17 5.74 9.74
C ILE A 67 -16.25 5.22 8.80
N ASN A 68 -16.47 5.92 7.69
CA ASN A 68 -17.47 5.54 6.70
C ASN A 68 -16.77 5.19 5.38
N PHE A 69 -17.10 4.03 4.82
CA PHE A 69 -16.59 3.54 3.56
C PHE A 69 -17.73 3.45 2.54
N ARG A 70 -17.47 4.00 1.35
CA ARG A 70 -18.28 3.77 0.14
C ARG A 70 -17.45 3.02 -0.87
N PHE A 71 -18.11 2.28 -1.74
CA PHE A 71 -17.45 1.37 -2.68
C PHE A 71 -17.75 1.75 -4.12
N ASN A 72 -16.84 1.39 -5.02
CA ASN A 72 -17.04 1.51 -6.46
C ASN A 72 -17.93 0.36 -6.97
N PRO A 73 -18.46 0.45 -8.20
CA PRO A 73 -19.12 -0.68 -8.84
C PRO A 73 -18.33 -1.98 -8.74
N PRO A 74 -19.00 -3.13 -8.51
CA PRO A 74 -20.46 -3.33 -8.42
C PRO A 74 -21.06 -3.13 -7.01
N PHE A 75 -20.33 -2.50 -6.09
CA PHE A 75 -20.69 -2.38 -4.67
C PHE A 75 -21.16 -0.97 -4.27
N GLU A 76 -21.49 -0.11 -5.23
CA GLU A 76 -21.84 1.31 -5.02
C GLU A 76 -23.06 1.54 -4.13
N ALA A 77 -23.94 0.53 -4.03
CA ALA A 77 -25.10 0.55 -3.14
C ALA A 77 -24.75 0.22 -1.67
N LEU A 78 -23.51 -0.18 -1.39
CA LEU A 78 -23.03 -0.46 -0.03
C LEU A 78 -22.48 0.80 0.63
N GLU A 79 -22.86 0.97 1.90
CA GLU A 79 -22.24 1.93 2.81
C GLU A 79 -21.89 1.21 4.10
N VAL A 80 -20.60 1.22 4.46
CA VAL A 80 -20.08 0.53 5.63
C VAL A 80 -19.57 1.54 6.62
N ARG A 81 -20.17 1.54 7.80
CA ARG A 81 -19.84 2.46 8.87
C ARG A 81 -19.27 1.70 10.04
N MET A 82 -18.09 2.12 10.47
CA MET A 82 -17.42 1.64 11.67
C MET A 82 -17.57 2.68 12.76
N SER A 83 -18.06 2.28 13.92
CA SER A 83 -18.05 3.10 15.13
C SER A 83 -17.03 2.53 16.09
N CYS A 84 -16.26 3.42 16.72
CA CYS A 84 -15.20 3.01 17.63
C CYS A 84 -15.49 3.52 19.05
N SER A 85 -15.28 2.64 20.02
CA SER A 85 -15.38 2.98 21.44
C SER A 85 -14.18 3.83 21.89
N THR A 86 -13.03 3.68 21.22
CA THR A 86 -11.83 4.51 21.39
C THR A 86 -11.14 4.73 20.04
N ASP A 87 -10.11 5.58 19.99
CA ASP A 87 -9.27 5.81 18.80
C ASP A 87 -8.55 4.55 18.26
N PHE A 88 -8.51 3.48 19.04
CA PHE A 88 -7.77 2.25 18.72
C PHE A 88 -8.67 1.01 18.67
N VAL A 89 -9.90 1.10 19.17
CA VAL A 89 -10.82 -0.04 19.28
C VAL A 89 -12.12 0.31 18.58
N CYS A 90 -12.25 -0.21 17.36
CA CYS A 90 -13.51 -0.26 16.65
C CYS A 90 -14.14 -1.63 16.88
N ASP A 91 -15.38 -1.66 17.36
CA ASP A 91 -16.07 -2.88 17.78
C ASP A 91 -17.47 -3.01 17.18
N LEU A 92 -17.90 -2.01 16.41
CA LEU A 92 -19.20 -1.97 15.77
C LEU A 92 -19.08 -1.70 14.27
N LEU A 93 -19.57 -2.66 13.48
CA LEU A 93 -19.73 -2.56 12.04
C LEU A 93 -21.22 -2.46 11.70
N LYS A 94 -21.64 -1.33 11.12
CA LYS A 94 -22.98 -1.14 10.56
C LYS A 94 -22.87 -1.15 9.05
N VAL A 95 -23.63 -2.02 8.41
CA VAL A 95 -23.63 -2.16 6.95
C VAL A 95 -25.02 -1.78 6.44
N ARG A 96 -25.07 -0.76 5.58
CA ARG A 96 -26.25 -0.49 4.77
C ARG A 96 -26.05 -1.22 3.45
N THR A 97 -26.90 -2.19 3.18
CA THR A 97 -26.86 -3.00 1.96
C THR A 97 -28.28 -3.22 1.41
N PRO A 98 -28.48 -3.20 0.08
CA PRO A 98 -29.75 -3.60 -0.52
C PRO A 98 -30.03 -5.10 -0.41
N SER A 99 -28.99 -5.94 -0.29
CA SER A 99 -29.14 -7.39 -0.11
C SER A 99 -27.99 -8.02 0.71
N PRO A 100 -28.24 -9.08 1.49
CA PRO A 100 -27.18 -9.82 2.19
C PRO A 100 -26.12 -10.41 1.24
N GLU A 101 -26.50 -10.79 0.02
CA GLU A 101 -25.61 -11.39 -0.98
C GLU A 101 -24.56 -10.38 -1.46
N LEU A 102 -24.94 -9.12 -1.68
CA LEU A 102 -24.02 -8.07 -2.11
C LEU A 102 -22.95 -7.82 -1.04
N TRP A 103 -23.36 -7.83 0.24
CA TRP A 103 -22.42 -7.73 1.35
C TRP A 103 -21.48 -8.95 1.43
N SER A 104 -22.00 -10.16 1.22
CA SER A 104 -21.19 -11.39 1.20
C SER A 104 -20.09 -11.34 0.12
N GLN A 105 -20.43 -10.84 -1.07
CA GLN A 105 -19.46 -10.64 -2.15
C GLN A 105 -18.41 -9.59 -1.79
N ALA A 106 -18.82 -8.44 -1.25
CA ALA A 106 -17.90 -7.39 -0.81
C ALA A 106 -16.97 -7.85 0.32
N MET A 107 -17.46 -8.68 1.25
CA MET A 107 -16.62 -9.28 2.30
C MET A 107 -15.49 -10.14 1.71
N GLY A 108 -15.75 -10.86 0.62
CA GLY A 108 -14.73 -11.63 -0.09
C GLY A 108 -13.54 -10.75 -0.53
N GLU A 109 -13.84 -9.56 -1.05
CA GLU A 109 -12.84 -8.57 -1.43
C GLU A 109 -12.19 -7.89 -0.22
N ILE A 110 -12.97 -7.46 0.77
CA ILE A 110 -12.45 -6.78 1.98
C ILE A 110 -11.50 -7.69 2.78
N ARG A 111 -11.76 -9.01 2.83
CA ARG A 111 -10.86 -9.97 3.50
C ARG A 111 -9.50 -10.11 2.84
N ARG A 112 -9.40 -9.70 1.57
CA ARG A 112 -8.17 -9.70 0.77
C ARG A 112 -7.41 -8.38 0.84
N ILE A 113 -7.78 -7.44 1.73
CA ILE A 113 -6.94 -6.28 2.03
C ILE A 113 -5.67 -6.76 2.72
N ARG A 114 -4.51 -6.21 2.35
CA ARG A 114 -3.22 -6.47 2.99
C ARG A 114 -2.46 -5.18 3.22
N SER A 115 -1.62 -5.18 4.25
CA SER A 115 -0.60 -4.14 4.44
C SER A 115 0.78 -4.76 4.46
N TYR A 116 1.72 -4.08 3.82
CA TYR A 116 3.12 -4.47 3.77
C TYR A 116 3.99 -3.39 4.38
N LEU A 117 4.89 -3.83 5.25
CA LEU A 117 6.00 -3.07 5.82
C LEU A 117 7.21 -4.01 5.80
N PHE A 118 7.98 -3.93 4.72
CA PHE A 118 9.02 -4.91 4.45
C PHE A 118 10.22 -4.77 5.39
N ASP A 119 10.63 -5.91 5.95
CA ASP A 119 11.82 -6.03 6.78
C ASP A 119 12.85 -6.88 6.05
N HIS A 120 13.89 -6.23 5.54
CA HIS A 120 14.94 -6.88 4.78
C HIS A 120 15.69 -7.96 5.57
N TYR A 121 15.75 -7.88 6.91
CA TYR A 121 16.34 -8.97 7.72
C TYR A 121 15.44 -10.20 7.67
N ALA A 122 14.14 -10.03 7.90
CA ALA A 122 13.18 -11.13 7.81
C ALA A 122 13.15 -11.74 6.40
N MET A 123 13.16 -10.91 5.36
CA MET A 123 13.13 -11.34 3.96
C MET A 123 14.36 -12.15 3.54
N ALA A 124 15.50 -11.90 4.20
CA ALA A 124 16.75 -12.59 3.93
C ALA A 124 16.80 -13.99 4.55
N GLU A 125 15.97 -14.27 5.55
CA GLU A 125 15.99 -15.55 6.26
C GLU A 125 15.47 -16.70 5.39
N PRO A 126 16.05 -17.92 5.52
CA PRO A 126 15.46 -19.10 4.92
C PRO A 126 14.07 -19.38 5.50
N ALA A 127 13.11 -19.71 4.63
CA ALA A 127 11.72 -19.97 4.99
C ALA A 127 11.33 -21.43 4.72
N ARG A 128 10.34 -21.97 5.42
CA ARG A 128 9.83 -23.32 5.14
C ARG A 128 8.97 -23.33 3.89
N CYS A 129 9.09 -24.36 3.04
CA CYS A 129 8.31 -24.47 1.80
C CYS A 129 6.80 -24.72 2.03
N ASP A 130 6.40 -25.12 3.23
CA ASP A 130 4.99 -25.23 3.65
C ASP A 130 4.39 -23.90 4.16
N ALA A 131 5.17 -22.81 4.10
CA ALA A 131 4.70 -21.48 4.47
C ALA A 131 3.49 -21.01 3.61
N GLU A 132 2.87 -19.93 4.07
CA GLU A 132 1.73 -19.31 3.40
C GLU A 132 1.99 -19.08 1.91
N LYS A 133 0.95 -19.28 1.09
CA LYS A 133 1.02 -19.13 -0.38
C LYS A 133 1.26 -17.68 -0.81
N GLU A 134 0.87 -16.75 0.05
CA GLU A 134 0.89 -15.30 -0.15
C GLU A 134 2.11 -14.72 0.58
N LEU A 135 2.70 -13.65 0.05
CA LEU A 135 3.78 -12.94 0.72
C LEU A 135 3.29 -12.36 2.06
N SER A 136 4.05 -12.59 3.14
CA SER A 136 3.75 -12.06 4.46
C SER A 136 3.92 -10.55 4.51
N SER A 137 3.30 -9.89 5.51
CA SER A 137 3.33 -8.43 5.65
C SER A 137 4.74 -7.84 5.75
N ASN A 138 5.68 -8.57 6.34
CA ASN A 138 7.09 -8.17 6.43
C ASN A 138 7.99 -8.80 5.35
N GLY A 139 7.43 -9.67 4.49
CA GLY A 139 8.16 -10.40 3.45
C GLY A 139 9.01 -11.57 3.95
N GLY A 140 8.94 -11.97 5.23
CA GLY A 140 9.78 -13.02 5.79
C GLY A 140 9.64 -14.42 5.17
N ASN A 141 8.57 -14.68 4.40
CA ASN A 141 8.42 -15.93 3.64
C ASN A 141 8.83 -15.81 2.17
N LEU A 142 9.56 -14.75 1.77
CA LEU A 142 9.95 -14.46 0.39
C LEU A 142 10.56 -15.67 -0.32
N ALA A 143 11.55 -16.33 0.31
CA ALA A 143 12.21 -17.50 -0.26
C ALA A 143 11.24 -18.66 -0.53
N ALA A 144 10.27 -18.87 0.35
CA ALA A 144 9.27 -19.93 0.20
C ALA A 144 8.27 -19.63 -0.92
N VAL A 145 7.81 -18.39 -1.03
CA VAL A 145 6.89 -17.96 -2.11
C VAL A 145 7.55 -18.13 -3.48
N VAL A 146 8.79 -17.66 -3.63
CA VAL A 146 9.56 -17.79 -4.88
C VAL A 146 9.84 -19.25 -5.21
N ALA A 147 10.24 -20.06 -4.23
CA ALA A 147 10.47 -21.50 -4.43
C ALA A 147 9.19 -22.22 -4.88
N ARG A 148 8.04 -21.88 -4.27
CA ARG A 148 6.74 -22.43 -4.64
C ARG A 148 6.39 -22.10 -6.09
N TRP A 149 6.63 -20.87 -6.55
CA TRP A 149 6.37 -20.51 -7.95
C TRP A 149 7.29 -21.24 -8.91
N LYS A 150 8.57 -21.40 -8.56
CA LYS A 150 9.51 -22.19 -9.35
C LYS A 150 9.06 -23.64 -9.54
N GLU A 151 8.44 -24.23 -8.52
CA GLU A 151 7.96 -25.61 -8.55
C GLU A 151 6.57 -25.75 -9.22
N PHE A 152 5.60 -24.95 -8.81
CA PHE A 152 4.19 -25.15 -9.17
C PHE A 152 3.65 -24.18 -10.23
N THR A 153 4.37 -23.09 -10.52
CA THR A 153 3.95 -22.10 -11.52
C THR A 153 5.16 -21.51 -12.26
N PRO A 154 5.95 -22.33 -12.98
CA PRO A 154 7.23 -21.91 -13.55
C PRO A 154 7.12 -20.69 -14.48
N SER A 155 6.03 -20.58 -15.24
CA SER A 155 5.80 -19.43 -16.12
C SER A 155 5.69 -18.09 -15.38
N VAL A 156 5.27 -18.08 -14.11
CA VAL A 156 5.26 -16.88 -13.28
C VAL A 156 6.65 -16.61 -12.73
N PHE A 157 7.36 -17.66 -12.30
CA PHE A 157 8.76 -17.57 -11.88
C PHE A 157 9.67 -17.02 -12.99
N ASP A 158 9.54 -17.52 -14.21
CA ASP A 158 10.37 -17.10 -15.35
C ASP A 158 10.16 -15.61 -15.69
N ARG A 159 8.90 -15.14 -15.64
CA ARG A 159 8.58 -13.71 -15.84
C ARG A 159 9.11 -12.84 -14.70
N LEU A 160 8.98 -13.32 -13.45
CA LEU A 160 9.53 -12.64 -12.28
C LEU A 160 11.06 -12.52 -12.38
N GLU A 161 11.76 -13.61 -12.71
CA GLU A 161 13.22 -13.64 -12.84
C GLU A 161 13.71 -12.72 -13.96
N ALA A 162 13.03 -12.75 -15.11
CA ALA A 162 13.35 -11.86 -16.22
C ALA A 162 13.21 -10.38 -15.83
N GLU A 163 12.14 -10.02 -15.14
CA GLU A 163 11.92 -8.64 -14.70
C GLU A 163 12.89 -8.22 -13.59
N PHE A 164 13.22 -9.13 -12.68
CA PHE A 164 14.26 -8.91 -11.65
C PHE A 164 15.62 -8.60 -12.28
N CYS A 165 16.07 -9.41 -13.25
CA CYS A 165 17.33 -9.17 -13.95
C CYS A 165 17.28 -7.91 -14.83
N ARG A 166 16.08 -7.49 -15.28
CA ARG A 166 15.90 -6.23 -16.00
C ARG A 166 16.08 -5.01 -15.08
N PHE A 167 15.55 -5.07 -13.86
CA PHE A 167 15.69 -3.98 -12.88
C PHE A 167 17.12 -3.91 -12.33
N LEU A 168 17.74 -5.08 -12.12
CA LEU A 168 19.06 -5.22 -11.49
C LEU A 168 19.98 -6.05 -12.40
N PRO A 169 20.55 -5.43 -13.45
CA PRO A 169 21.35 -6.10 -14.49
C PRO A 169 22.66 -6.71 -13.98
N GLU A 170 23.07 -6.40 -12.74
CA GLU A 170 24.17 -7.08 -12.07
C GLU A 170 23.88 -8.56 -11.78
N PHE A 171 22.60 -8.97 -11.79
CA PHE A 171 22.18 -10.36 -11.58
C PHE A 171 21.77 -11.03 -12.90
N GLY A 172 22.05 -12.33 -12.99
CA GLY A 172 21.73 -13.20 -14.13
C GLY A 172 20.75 -14.32 -13.79
N GLY A 173 20.05 -14.24 -12.66
CA GLY A 173 18.97 -15.17 -12.28
C GLY A 173 18.81 -15.35 -10.77
N LEU A 174 17.66 -15.90 -10.36
CA LEU A 174 17.30 -16.27 -9.00
C LEU A 174 17.52 -17.76 -8.75
N GLU A 175 18.11 -18.08 -7.61
CA GLU A 175 18.42 -19.44 -7.17
C GLU A 175 17.79 -19.73 -5.81
N LEU A 176 17.42 -20.99 -5.60
CA LEU A 176 16.81 -21.48 -4.37
C LEU A 176 17.71 -22.56 -3.80
N VAL A 177 18.15 -22.39 -2.56
CA VAL A 177 19.12 -23.25 -1.89
C VAL A 177 18.44 -23.95 -0.72
N GLY A 178 18.17 -25.24 -0.89
CA GLY A 178 17.61 -26.08 0.18
C GLY A 178 18.54 -26.16 1.39
N GLN A 179 17.94 -26.15 2.57
CA GLN A 179 18.61 -26.28 3.87
C GLN A 179 18.36 -27.67 4.46
N ALA A 180 19.25 -28.13 5.34
CA ALA A 180 19.14 -29.46 5.96
C ALA A 180 17.89 -29.64 6.83
N ASP A 181 17.30 -28.55 7.30
CA ASP A 181 16.11 -28.51 8.17
C ASP A 181 14.79 -28.35 7.40
N GLY A 182 14.81 -28.51 6.07
CA GLY A 182 13.63 -28.40 5.20
C GLY A 182 13.22 -26.97 4.85
N ARG A 183 14.03 -25.95 5.22
CA ARG A 183 13.87 -24.59 4.73
C ARG A 183 14.52 -24.38 3.37
N VAL A 184 14.17 -23.29 2.70
CA VAL A 184 14.79 -22.82 1.47
C VAL A 184 15.32 -21.41 1.66
N ALA A 185 16.56 -21.19 1.26
CA ALA A 185 17.18 -19.88 1.21
C ALA A 185 17.11 -19.33 -0.23
N LEU A 186 16.91 -18.04 -0.36
CA LEU A 186 16.96 -17.34 -1.63
C LEU A 186 18.41 -16.92 -1.95
N ALA A 187 18.79 -17.01 -3.22
CA ALA A 187 20.05 -16.51 -3.74
C ALA A 187 19.84 -15.86 -5.12
N ALA A 188 20.80 -15.08 -5.58
CA ALA A 188 20.86 -14.59 -6.94
C ALA A 188 22.26 -14.84 -7.51
N ARG A 189 22.32 -15.23 -8.78
CA ARG A 189 23.59 -15.42 -9.50
C ARG A 189 24.02 -14.09 -10.10
N LEU A 190 25.29 -13.74 -9.97
CA LEU A 190 25.83 -12.55 -10.64
C LEU A 190 25.86 -12.75 -12.16
N ALA A 191 25.62 -11.69 -12.94
CA ALA A 191 25.60 -11.77 -14.40
C ALA A 191 27.01 -12.02 -14.97
N GLU A 192 28.01 -11.32 -14.45
CA GLU A 192 29.40 -11.37 -14.96
C GLU A 192 30.27 -12.44 -14.28
N ARG A 193 29.81 -13.03 -13.17
CA ARG A 193 30.56 -14.00 -12.38
C ARG A 193 29.75 -15.26 -12.16
N LYS A 194 30.41 -16.42 -12.04
CA LYS A 194 29.75 -17.68 -11.65
C LYS A 194 29.43 -17.76 -10.15
N GLU A 195 29.56 -16.65 -9.44
CA GLU A 195 29.31 -16.54 -8.01
C GLU A 195 27.82 -16.31 -7.77
N ARG A 196 27.32 -16.89 -6.68
CA ARG A 196 25.98 -16.62 -6.16
C ARG A 196 26.08 -15.80 -4.88
N ILE A 197 25.10 -14.93 -4.67
CA ILE A 197 24.94 -14.13 -3.45
C ILE A 197 23.67 -14.62 -2.76
N LEU A 198 23.78 -15.03 -1.50
CA LEU A 198 22.63 -15.38 -0.66
C LEU A 198 21.86 -14.10 -0.29
N ALA A 199 20.56 -14.21 -0.06
CA ALA A 199 19.70 -13.08 0.32
C ALA A 199 20.24 -12.31 1.55
N GLU A 200 20.83 -13.00 2.52
CA GLU A 200 21.51 -12.43 3.70
C GLU A 200 22.67 -11.48 3.36
N SER A 201 23.24 -11.60 2.17
CA SER A 201 24.34 -10.77 1.67
C SER A 201 23.91 -9.79 0.57
N MET A 202 22.61 -9.74 0.24
CA MET A 202 22.06 -8.77 -0.72
C MET A 202 21.83 -7.42 -0.07
N SER A 203 21.81 -6.36 -0.89
CA SER A 203 21.42 -5.04 -0.40
C SER A 203 19.94 -5.02 -0.01
N GLN A 204 19.57 -4.13 0.92
CA GLN A 204 18.18 -3.93 1.32
C GLN A 204 17.29 -3.59 0.10
N GLY A 205 17.78 -2.69 -0.77
CA GLY A 205 17.07 -2.29 -1.99
C GLY A 205 16.84 -3.46 -2.96
N THR A 206 17.79 -4.39 -3.08
CA THR A 206 17.63 -5.61 -3.90
C THR A 206 16.47 -6.46 -3.40
N LEU A 207 16.39 -6.68 -2.09
CA LEU A 207 15.32 -7.47 -1.47
C LEU A 207 13.96 -6.77 -1.63
N TYR A 208 13.90 -5.46 -1.44
CA TYR A 208 12.67 -4.68 -1.63
C TYR A 208 12.20 -4.66 -3.09
N VAL A 209 13.10 -4.53 -4.07
CA VAL A 209 12.76 -4.70 -5.50
C VAL A 209 12.15 -6.07 -5.74
N LEU A 210 12.79 -7.13 -5.24
CA LEU A 210 12.29 -8.48 -5.44
C LEU A 210 10.90 -8.68 -4.79
N ALA A 211 10.66 -8.16 -3.59
CA ALA A 211 9.35 -8.26 -2.95
C ALA A 211 8.27 -7.47 -3.68
N THR A 212 8.58 -6.27 -4.18
CA THR A 212 7.68 -5.51 -5.05
C THR A 212 7.31 -6.31 -6.30
N LEU A 213 8.30 -6.96 -6.94
CA LEU A 213 8.06 -7.80 -8.09
C LEU A 213 7.23 -9.05 -7.74
N VAL A 214 7.50 -9.69 -6.59
CA VAL A 214 6.67 -10.79 -6.10
C VAL A 214 5.22 -10.34 -5.89
N LEU A 215 4.95 -9.15 -5.35
CA LEU A 215 3.58 -8.65 -5.31
C LEU A 215 3.01 -8.43 -6.72
N ALA A 216 3.77 -7.83 -7.64
CA ALA A 216 3.32 -7.47 -8.98
C ALA A 216 2.98 -8.67 -9.88
N PHE A 217 3.69 -9.78 -9.68
CA PHE A 217 3.55 -11.02 -10.45
C PHE A 217 2.69 -12.09 -9.76
N ASP A 218 2.16 -11.83 -8.57
CA ASP A 218 1.25 -12.76 -7.88
C ASP A 218 0.04 -13.08 -8.78
N PRO A 219 -0.22 -14.37 -9.09
CA PRO A 219 -1.39 -14.76 -9.87
C PRO A 219 -2.73 -14.47 -9.20
N THR A 220 -2.73 -14.35 -7.87
CA THR A 220 -3.91 -14.15 -7.03
C THR A 220 -3.67 -13.01 -6.03
N PRO A 221 -3.38 -11.79 -6.51
CA PRO A 221 -2.93 -10.71 -5.64
C PRO A 221 -4.04 -10.28 -4.66
N PRO A 222 -3.71 -9.59 -3.56
CA PRO A 222 -4.67 -8.91 -2.70
C PRO A 222 -5.65 -8.03 -3.48
N SER A 223 -6.83 -7.74 -2.92
CA SER A 223 -7.78 -6.78 -3.53
C SER A 223 -7.34 -5.33 -3.30
N ILE A 224 -6.70 -5.07 -2.16
CA ILE A 224 -6.12 -3.79 -1.78
C ILE A 224 -4.77 -4.05 -1.12
N ILE A 225 -3.75 -3.33 -1.56
CA ILE A 225 -2.40 -3.32 -1.00
C ILE A 225 -2.17 -1.96 -0.37
N CYS A 226 -1.96 -1.96 0.94
CA CYS A 226 -1.41 -0.81 1.65
C CYS A 226 0.10 -1.00 1.79
N ILE A 227 0.92 -0.05 1.37
CA ILE A 227 2.37 -0.14 1.51
C ILE A 227 2.93 1.13 2.14
N GLU A 228 3.65 0.96 3.25
CA GLU A 228 4.33 2.07 3.91
C GLU A 228 5.74 2.25 3.34
N GLU A 229 6.12 3.49 3.05
CA GLU A 229 7.43 3.85 2.48
C GLU A 229 7.74 3.00 1.23
N ILE A 230 6.90 3.12 0.20
CA ILE A 230 7.00 2.32 -1.04
C ILE A 230 8.38 2.43 -1.73
N ASP A 231 9.10 3.52 -1.48
CA ASP A 231 10.43 3.85 -2.00
C ASP A 231 11.60 3.49 -1.06
N ARG A 232 11.31 2.91 0.12
CA ARG A 232 12.32 2.64 1.16
C ARG A 232 13.49 1.83 0.60
N GLY A 233 14.71 2.33 0.79
CA GLY A 233 15.95 1.63 0.37
C GLY A 233 16.13 1.54 -1.15
N ILE A 234 15.25 2.13 -1.95
CA ILE A 234 15.31 2.12 -3.41
C ILE A 234 16.12 3.32 -3.90
N HIS A 235 17.07 3.06 -4.79
CA HIS A 235 17.81 4.14 -5.45
C HIS A 235 16.87 4.96 -6.35
N PRO A 236 16.95 6.31 -6.40
CA PRO A 236 16.02 7.15 -7.17
C PRO A 236 15.81 6.74 -8.64
N ARG A 237 16.86 6.23 -9.30
CA ARG A 237 16.80 5.73 -10.68
C ARG A 237 15.91 4.49 -10.88
N LEU A 238 15.54 3.78 -9.82
CA LEU A 238 14.67 2.59 -9.85
C LEU A 238 13.23 2.90 -9.42
N LEU A 239 12.93 4.15 -9.01
CA LEU A 239 11.60 4.51 -8.51
C LEU A 239 10.52 4.39 -9.60
N ARG A 240 10.89 4.63 -10.86
CA ARG A 240 9.98 4.45 -11.99
C ARG A 240 9.60 2.99 -12.16
N GLU A 241 10.58 2.11 -12.11
CA GLU A 241 10.40 0.67 -12.22
C GLU A 241 9.56 0.12 -11.05
N VAL A 242 9.81 0.60 -9.83
CA VAL A 242 8.98 0.26 -8.65
C VAL A 242 7.55 0.75 -8.82
N ARG A 243 7.33 2.01 -9.23
CA ARG A 243 5.99 2.54 -9.53
C ARG A 243 5.30 1.68 -10.59
N ASP A 244 5.99 1.36 -11.68
CA ASP A 244 5.44 0.61 -12.80
C ASP A 244 5.06 -0.83 -12.41
N ALA A 245 5.80 -1.44 -11.47
CA ALA A 245 5.43 -2.74 -10.89
C ALA A 245 4.10 -2.66 -10.11
N PHE A 246 3.83 -1.57 -9.39
CA PHE A 246 2.53 -1.35 -8.76
C PHE A 246 1.45 -0.88 -9.73
N TYR A 247 1.78 -0.17 -10.81
CA TYR A 247 0.83 0.12 -11.89
C TYR A 247 0.40 -1.15 -12.62
N ARG A 248 1.27 -2.16 -12.74
CA ARG A 248 0.86 -3.50 -13.18
C ARG A 248 -0.26 -4.08 -12.29
N LEU A 249 -0.27 -3.74 -11.01
CA LEU A 249 -1.30 -4.17 -10.04
C LEU A 249 -2.59 -3.35 -10.17
N SER A 250 -2.49 -2.02 -10.17
CA SER A 250 -3.65 -1.11 -10.19
C SER A 250 -4.28 -0.92 -11.56
N HIS A 251 -3.50 -1.05 -12.63
CA HIS A 251 -3.90 -0.81 -14.02
C HIS A 251 -3.53 -2.03 -14.91
N PRO A 252 -4.01 -3.24 -14.60
CA PRO A 252 -3.52 -4.48 -15.23
C PRO A 252 -3.70 -4.50 -16.76
N GLU A 253 -4.76 -3.88 -17.28
CA GLU A 253 -5.03 -3.80 -18.72
C GLU A 253 -3.92 -3.09 -19.49
N SER A 254 -3.35 -2.02 -18.93
CA SER A 254 -2.21 -1.28 -19.49
C SER A 254 -0.94 -2.11 -19.60
N PHE A 255 -0.88 -3.24 -18.88
CA PHE A 255 0.24 -4.18 -18.87
C PHE A 255 -0.13 -5.54 -19.52
N GLY A 256 -1.28 -5.61 -20.20
CA GLY A 256 -1.76 -6.82 -20.87
C GLY A 256 -2.20 -7.94 -19.92
N GLU A 257 -2.45 -7.63 -18.65
CA GLU A 257 -2.87 -8.59 -17.64
C GLU A 257 -4.39 -8.75 -17.60
N LYS A 258 -4.87 -10.01 -17.61
CA LYS A 258 -6.30 -10.35 -17.59
C LYS A 258 -6.76 -10.68 -16.18
N ARG A 259 -6.73 -9.68 -15.29
CA ARG A 259 -7.20 -9.82 -13.90
C ARG A 259 -7.86 -8.54 -13.40
N ALA A 260 -8.55 -8.65 -12.27
CA ALA A 260 -9.10 -7.49 -11.59
C ALA A 260 -8.00 -6.51 -11.14
N PRO A 261 -8.23 -5.19 -11.23
CA PRO A 261 -7.40 -4.17 -10.61
C PRO A 261 -7.23 -4.37 -9.11
N VAL A 262 -6.04 -4.08 -8.59
CA VAL A 262 -5.72 -4.06 -7.16
C VAL A 262 -5.63 -2.61 -6.70
N GLN A 263 -6.29 -2.26 -5.59
CA GLN A 263 -6.21 -0.89 -5.08
C GLN A 263 -4.90 -0.70 -4.35
N ILE A 264 -4.14 0.33 -4.70
CA ILE A 264 -2.89 0.65 -4.01
C ILE A 264 -3.09 1.89 -3.14
N VAL A 265 -2.73 1.79 -1.86
CA VAL A 265 -2.58 2.92 -0.94
C VAL A 265 -1.15 2.91 -0.44
N ALA A 266 -0.33 3.76 -1.01
CA ALA A 266 1.10 3.83 -0.73
C ALA A 266 1.43 5.11 0.03
N THR A 267 2.43 5.07 0.92
CA THR A 267 3.01 6.28 1.50
C THR A 267 4.43 6.49 1.01
N THR A 268 4.84 7.75 0.90
CA THR A 268 6.22 8.10 0.57
C THR A 268 6.63 9.41 1.23
N HIS A 269 7.94 9.55 1.42
CA HIS A 269 8.60 10.81 1.76
C HIS A 269 9.55 11.30 0.65
N SER A 270 9.58 10.61 -0.50
CA SER A 270 10.51 10.91 -1.59
C SER A 270 9.91 11.93 -2.57
N PRO A 271 10.53 13.12 -2.72
CA PRO A 271 10.13 14.08 -3.75
C PRO A 271 10.31 13.48 -5.15
N TYR A 272 11.34 12.65 -5.35
CA TYR A 272 11.60 12.00 -6.64
C TYR A 272 10.52 10.99 -7.04
N LEU A 273 9.90 10.30 -6.07
CA LEU A 273 8.77 9.44 -6.38
C LEU A 273 7.54 10.27 -6.71
N LEU A 274 7.29 11.36 -5.96
CA LEU A 274 6.18 12.27 -6.22
C LEU A 274 6.24 12.87 -7.64
N ASP A 275 7.43 13.22 -8.13
CA ASP A 275 7.62 13.71 -9.51
C ASP A 275 7.07 12.76 -10.59
N LEU A 276 7.06 11.46 -10.32
CA LEU A 276 6.56 10.45 -11.26
C LEU A 276 5.03 10.46 -11.40
N PHE A 277 4.32 11.24 -10.58
CA PHE A 277 2.85 11.35 -10.59
C PHE A 277 2.35 12.66 -11.22
N LYS A 278 3.23 13.44 -11.86
CA LYS A 278 2.85 14.70 -12.54
C LYS A 278 1.70 14.51 -13.54
N ASP A 279 1.72 13.41 -14.29
CA ASP A 279 0.70 13.09 -15.30
C ASP A 279 -0.54 12.39 -14.71
N HIS A 280 -0.53 12.11 -13.40
CA HIS A 280 -1.60 11.42 -12.66
C HIS A 280 -1.93 12.14 -11.33
N PRO A 281 -2.26 13.44 -11.36
CA PRO A 281 -2.51 14.23 -10.15
C PRO A 281 -3.69 13.72 -9.30
N GLU A 282 -4.62 12.97 -9.89
CA GLU A 282 -5.73 12.32 -9.20
C GLU A 282 -5.31 11.15 -8.30
N GLU A 283 -4.07 10.67 -8.44
CA GLU A 283 -3.48 9.61 -7.61
C GLU A 283 -2.66 10.19 -6.45
N VAL A 284 -2.38 11.50 -6.43
CA VAL A 284 -1.61 12.15 -5.36
C VAL A 284 -2.53 12.63 -4.25
N VAL A 285 -2.27 12.20 -3.02
CA VAL A 285 -2.98 12.60 -1.80
C VAL A 285 -2.04 13.35 -0.87
N ILE A 286 -2.35 14.61 -0.61
CA ILE A 286 -1.62 15.48 0.31
C ILE A 286 -2.26 15.32 1.70
N ALA A 287 -1.52 14.73 2.62
CA ALA A 287 -1.88 14.60 4.02
C ALA A 287 -1.34 15.80 4.80
N GLN A 288 -2.22 16.74 5.13
CA GLN A 288 -1.91 17.95 5.85
C GLN A 288 -2.07 17.75 7.37
N LYS A 289 -1.35 18.56 8.14
CA LYS A 289 -1.45 18.59 9.60
C LYS A 289 -1.47 20.03 10.07
N GLU A 290 -2.55 20.43 10.72
CA GLU A 290 -2.72 21.74 11.34
C GLU A 290 -2.95 21.54 12.84
N GLY A 291 -1.96 21.89 13.66
CA GLY A 291 -1.97 21.60 15.09
C GLY A 291 -2.15 20.10 15.40
N GLN A 292 -3.33 19.73 15.90
CA GLN A 292 -3.68 18.33 16.23
C GLN A 292 -4.62 17.68 15.22
N GLU A 293 -5.04 18.40 14.18
CA GLU A 293 -5.95 17.91 13.16
C GLU A 293 -5.18 17.53 11.90
N ALA A 294 -5.57 16.41 11.29
CA ALA A 294 -5.07 15.96 10.01
C ALA A 294 -6.20 15.98 8.98
N ARG A 295 -5.85 16.35 7.75
CA ARG A 295 -6.76 16.40 6.60
C ARG A 295 -6.11 15.77 5.38
N PHE A 296 -6.94 15.22 4.51
CA PHE A 296 -6.50 14.71 3.21
C PHE A 296 -7.13 15.54 2.11
N GLU A 297 -6.33 15.85 1.10
CA GLU A 297 -6.75 16.55 -0.11
C GLU A 297 -6.05 15.89 -1.29
N ARG A 298 -6.78 15.53 -2.35
CA ARG A 298 -6.11 15.06 -3.57
C ARG A 298 -5.56 16.27 -4.31
N LEU A 299 -4.41 16.11 -4.97
CA LEU A 299 -3.81 17.20 -5.73
C LEU A 299 -4.80 17.77 -6.76
N VAL A 300 -5.51 16.91 -7.49
CA VAL A 300 -6.52 17.32 -8.49
C VAL A 300 -7.73 18.07 -7.89
N ASP A 301 -7.99 17.94 -6.59
CA ASP A 301 -9.12 18.62 -5.95
C ASP A 301 -8.78 20.07 -5.54
N ARG A 302 -7.50 20.46 -5.62
CA ARG A 302 -7.07 21.82 -5.30
C ARG A 302 -7.45 22.81 -6.40
N PRO A 303 -7.89 24.03 -6.09
CA PRO A 303 -8.19 25.04 -7.12
C PRO A 303 -6.98 25.44 -7.98
N ASP A 304 -5.78 25.40 -7.42
CA ASP A 304 -4.51 25.84 -8.03
C ASP A 304 -3.70 24.69 -8.64
N PHE A 305 -4.24 23.46 -8.72
CA PHE A 305 -3.45 22.28 -9.09
C PHE A 305 -2.78 22.40 -10.46
N GLN A 306 -3.44 23.02 -11.44
CA GLN A 306 -2.89 23.17 -12.79
C GLN A 306 -1.71 24.14 -12.80
N GLU A 307 -1.81 25.24 -12.04
CA GLU A 307 -0.72 26.21 -11.88
C GLU A 307 0.50 25.53 -11.24
N LEU A 308 0.28 24.72 -10.20
CA LEU A 308 1.34 23.93 -9.57
C LEU A 308 2.00 22.95 -10.55
N LEU A 309 1.22 22.27 -11.40
CA LEU A 309 1.80 21.38 -12.42
C LEU A 309 2.64 22.13 -13.45
N ASP A 310 2.32 23.39 -13.74
CA ASP A 310 3.04 24.22 -14.70
C ASP A 310 4.30 24.87 -14.09
N GLU A 311 4.34 25.09 -12.78
CA GLU A 311 5.47 25.70 -12.07
C GLU A 311 6.76 24.87 -12.11
N GLY A 312 6.67 23.54 -12.04
CA GLY A 312 7.86 22.70 -11.96
C GLY A 312 7.63 21.22 -11.65
N PRO A 313 8.67 20.52 -11.18
CA PRO A 313 8.55 19.17 -10.61
C PRO A 313 7.77 19.21 -9.30
N LEU A 314 6.83 18.27 -9.12
CA LEU A 314 5.98 18.20 -7.93
C LEU A 314 6.79 18.03 -6.63
N GLY A 315 7.91 17.32 -6.70
CA GLY A 315 8.83 17.11 -5.59
C GLY A 315 9.44 18.41 -5.08
N ASP A 316 9.84 19.31 -5.97
CA ASP A 316 10.40 20.62 -5.61
C ASP A 316 9.33 21.53 -5.00
N ILE A 317 8.14 21.55 -5.59
CA ILE A 317 6.99 22.32 -5.10
C ILE A 317 6.56 21.81 -3.72
N TRP A 318 6.58 20.48 -3.51
CA TRP A 318 6.32 19.90 -2.20
C TRP A 318 7.39 20.25 -1.18
N PHE A 319 8.67 20.11 -1.53
CA PHE A 319 9.78 20.42 -0.64
C PHE A 319 9.81 21.90 -0.22
N SER A 320 9.45 22.81 -1.13
CA SER A 320 9.35 24.25 -0.85
C SER A 320 8.20 24.62 0.11
N GLY A 321 7.25 23.70 0.34
CA GLY A 321 6.06 23.93 1.14
C GLY A 321 4.87 24.52 0.39
N ILE A 322 5.03 24.94 -0.87
CA ILE A 322 3.96 25.50 -1.72
C ILE A 322 2.81 24.49 -1.88
N LEU A 323 3.14 23.21 -2.09
CA LEU A 323 2.14 22.14 -2.19
C LEU A 323 1.39 21.90 -0.87
N GLY A 324 1.92 22.34 0.27
CA GLY A 324 1.44 21.95 1.60
C GLY A 324 1.83 20.51 1.95
N GLY A 325 1.32 20.00 3.07
CA GLY A 325 1.72 18.67 3.55
C GLY A 325 3.21 18.60 3.93
N VAL A 326 3.75 19.68 4.49
CA VAL A 326 5.08 19.75 5.10
C VAL A 326 4.96 20.04 6.60
N PRO A 327 5.99 19.80 7.43
CA PRO A 327 5.95 20.16 8.85
C PRO A 327 5.75 21.67 9.04
N GLU A 328 4.96 22.07 10.04
CA GLU A 328 4.82 23.49 10.42
C GLU A 328 6.19 24.07 10.82
N GLU A 329 6.58 25.18 10.19
CA GLU A 329 7.71 25.99 10.66
C GLU A 329 7.30 26.75 11.93
N LYS A 330 7.70 26.24 13.10
CA LYS A 330 7.59 27.01 14.34
C LYS A 330 8.72 28.03 14.40
N PHE A 331 8.42 29.27 14.03
CA PHE A 331 9.35 30.38 14.27
C PHE A 331 9.58 30.53 15.79
N PRO A 332 10.82 30.73 16.28
CA PRO A 332 11.17 30.73 17.70
C PRO A 332 10.50 31.78 18.61
N GLU A 333 9.56 32.60 18.16
CA GLU A 333 9.05 33.74 18.94
C GLU A 333 7.94 33.40 19.96
N GLU A 334 7.39 32.19 19.95
CA GLU A 334 6.30 31.79 20.87
C GLU A 334 6.77 30.87 22.02
N ARG A 335 8.01 31.06 22.48
CA ARG A 335 8.44 30.61 23.82
C ARG A 335 8.61 31.84 24.72
N LYS A 336 7.51 32.42 25.18
CA LYS A 336 7.51 33.36 26.29
C LYS A 336 6.70 32.82 27.45
#